data_AF-A0A1D8PFF4-F1
#
_entry.id   AF-A0A1D8PFF4-F1
#
_cell.length_a   1.000
_cell.length_b   1.000
_cell.length_c   1.000
_cell.angle_alpha   90.00
_cell.angle_beta   90.00
_cell.angle_gamma   90.00
#
_symmetry.space_group_name_H-M   'P 1'
#
loop_
_entity.id
_entity.type
_entity.pdbx_description
1 polymer ?
#
loop_
_entity_poly.entity_id
_entity_poly.type
_entity_poly.pdbx_seq_one_letter_code
_entity_poly.pdbx_strand_id
1 'polypeptide(L)'
;MTSFKLTPTLKETINASSLTKDQKQKLLSHSHLTHADLIKFYQTCHPTSTLLQLIQQTKLYIPPYKTYIQPKTSEFIKTMEKLRLEAKEQEYRRLINPTPQYSTLYDKKLEDYDLAPTPQQASKELKNQLTTIINVFISVGSVSYAIWYWTETSWGLPVSYRALLSVFFGLLVLVAEVVVYMGYINKIEDARDKERKKKEVKKVVRSINLKLD
;
A
#
# COMPACT_ATOMS: atom_id res chain seq x y z
N MET A 1 32.48 15.93 21.10
CA MET A 1 33.89 15.49 20.99
C MET A 1 33.90 14.01 20.66
N THR A 2 34.70 13.58 19.70
CA THR A 2 34.91 12.16 19.41
C THR A 2 35.66 11.51 20.58
N SER A 3 35.14 10.38 21.03
CA SER A 3 35.73 9.57 22.09
C SER A 3 36.12 8.21 21.52
N PHE A 4 37.23 7.65 21.99
CA PHE A 4 37.73 6.36 21.56
C PHE A 4 37.71 5.37 22.72
N LYS A 5 37.22 4.17 22.48
CA LYS A 5 37.28 3.06 23.42
C LYS A 5 38.73 2.62 23.62
N LEU A 6 39.09 2.38 24.87
CA LEU A 6 40.41 1.88 25.25
C LEU A 6 40.58 0.41 24.81
N THR A 7 41.17 0.21 23.63
CA THR A 7 41.52 -1.11 23.05
C THR A 7 42.72 -1.73 23.76
N PRO A 8 42.88 -3.07 23.75
CA PRO A 8 44.03 -3.74 24.40
C PRO A 8 45.37 -3.26 23.80
N THR A 9 45.42 -3.10 22.48
CA THR A 9 46.56 -2.53 21.75
C THR A 9 46.92 -1.12 22.25
N LEU A 10 45.91 -0.28 22.48
CA LEU A 10 46.13 1.07 23.00
C LEU A 10 46.60 1.06 24.46
N LYS A 11 46.13 0.11 25.27
CA LYS A 11 46.64 -0.06 26.65
C LYS A 11 48.11 -0.47 26.65
N GLU A 12 48.51 -1.38 25.76
CA GLU A 12 49.89 -1.81 25.61
C GLU A 12 50.80 -0.64 25.18
N THR A 13 50.37 0.17 24.19
CA THR A 13 51.15 1.34 23.76
C THR A 13 51.24 2.42 24.84
N ILE A 14 50.18 2.65 25.61
CA ILE A 14 50.21 3.56 26.77
C ILE A 14 51.14 3.02 27.86
N ASN A 15 51.12 1.71 28.15
CA ASN A 15 52.00 1.11 29.15
C ASN A 15 53.48 1.14 28.74
N ALA A 16 53.78 0.92 27.46
CA ALA A 16 55.13 0.97 26.90
C ALA A 16 55.71 2.39 26.77
N SER A 17 54.86 3.44 26.84
CA SER A 17 55.29 4.83 26.67
C SER A 17 56.09 5.39 27.86
N SER A 18 56.80 6.49 27.63
CA SER A 18 57.64 7.21 28.62
C SER A 18 56.86 8.09 29.61
N LEU A 19 55.53 8.01 29.64
CA LEU A 19 54.69 8.82 30.54
C LEU A 19 54.96 8.56 32.03
N THR A 20 54.87 9.60 32.84
CA THR A 20 54.86 9.52 34.31
C THR A 20 53.71 8.63 34.79
N LYS A 21 53.90 7.91 35.90
CA LYS A 21 52.89 6.99 36.48
C LYS A 21 51.51 7.66 36.61
N ASP A 22 51.48 8.92 37.03
CA ASP A 22 50.24 9.70 37.20
C ASP A 22 49.51 9.96 35.87
N GLN A 23 50.27 10.22 34.80
CA GLN A 23 49.70 10.45 33.46
C GLN A 23 49.15 9.15 32.86
N LYS A 24 49.86 8.03 33.06
CA LYS A 24 49.36 6.70 32.66
C LYS A 24 48.07 6.37 33.39
N GLN A 25 48.01 6.60 34.70
CA GLN A 25 46.81 6.40 35.48
C GLN A 25 45.64 7.27 35.00
N LYS A 26 45.91 8.53 34.64
CA LYS A 26 44.88 9.45 34.10
C LYS A 26 44.31 8.99 32.75
N LEU A 27 45.13 8.39 31.88
CA LEU A 27 44.65 7.86 30.59
C LEU A 27 43.94 6.51 30.74
N LEU A 28 44.33 5.70 31.72
CA LEU A 28 43.76 4.37 31.96
C LEU A 28 42.51 4.41 32.85
N SER A 29 42.26 5.51 33.59
CA SER A 29 41.13 5.65 34.51
C SER A 29 39.79 5.74 33.79
N HIS A 30 39.75 6.37 32.61
CA HIS A 30 38.52 6.52 31.82
C HIS A 30 38.37 5.36 30.82
N SER A 31 37.16 4.81 30.71
CA SER A 31 36.84 3.73 29.76
C SER A 31 36.97 4.14 28.28
N HIS A 32 36.98 5.45 28.04
CA HIS A 32 37.13 6.09 26.75
C HIS A 32 38.07 7.28 26.86
N LEU A 33 38.87 7.51 25.83
CA LEU A 33 39.78 8.63 25.71
C LEU A 33 39.21 9.67 24.76
N THR A 34 39.26 10.94 25.12
CA THR A 34 38.88 12.00 24.18
C THR A 34 39.94 12.13 23.09
N HIS A 35 39.53 12.59 21.91
CA HIS A 35 40.48 12.89 20.83
C HIS A 35 41.57 13.88 21.25
N ALA A 36 41.25 14.84 22.13
CA ALA A 36 42.22 15.80 22.65
C ALA A 36 43.30 15.13 23.52
N ASP A 37 42.91 14.16 24.36
CA ASP A 37 43.85 13.41 25.20
C ASP A 37 44.75 12.51 24.35
N LEU A 38 44.22 11.91 23.27
CA LEU A 38 44.98 11.10 22.33
C LEU A 38 46.03 11.94 21.57
N ILE A 39 45.66 13.15 21.12
CA ILE A 39 46.61 14.09 20.49
C ILE A 39 47.71 14.49 21.47
N LYS A 40 47.36 14.86 22.70
CA LYS A 40 48.34 15.21 23.75
C LYS A 40 49.29 14.05 24.04
N PHE A 41 48.76 12.82 24.09
CA PHE A 41 49.56 11.61 24.25
C PHE A 41 50.55 11.41 23.09
N TYR A 42 50.09 11.57 21.85
CA TYR A 42 50.95 11.48 20.67
C TYR A 42 52.07 12.53 20.67
N GLN A 43 51.74 13.79 20.99
CA GLN A 43 52.71 14.89 21.06
C GLN A 43 53.77 14.70 22.16
N THR A 44 53.46 14.00 23.24
CA THR A 44 54.39 13.82 24.37
C THR A 44 55.32 12.65 24.17
N CYS A 45 54.83 11.53 23.63
CA CYS A 45 55.57 10.27 23.62
C CYS A 45 55.92 9.73 22.23
N HIS A 46 55.32 10.26 21.16
CA HIS A 46 55.48 9.76 19.78
C HIS A 46 55.57 8.22 19.68
N PRO A 47 54.58 7.47 20.21
CA PRO A 47 54.66 6.00 20.31
C PRO A 47 54.53 5.28 18.96
N THR A 48 54.15 5.98 17.90
CA THR A 48 53.96 5.46 16.54
C THR A 48 54.50 6.48 15.54
N SER A 49 54.82 6.05 14.31
CA SER A 49 55.41 6.94 13.29
C SER A 49 54.47 8.05 12.85
N THR A 50 53.15 7.80 12.92
CA THR A 50 52.11 8.74 12.53
C THR A 50 50.93 8.66 13.50
N LEU A 51 50.27 9.80 13.74
CA LEU A 51 49.03 9.86 14.54
C LEU A 51 47.95 8.94 13.96
N LEU A 52 47.94 8.76 12.64
CA LEU A 52 47.02 7.87 11.94
C LEU A 52 47.18 6.41 12.41
N GLN A 53 48.41 5.92 12.57
CA GLN A 53 48.68 4.57 13.05
C GLN A 53 48.19 4.39 14.50
N LEU A 54 48.33 5.42 15.35
CA LEU A 54 47.77 5.42 16.70
C LEU A 54 46.23 5.39 16.66
N ILE A 55 45.60 6.21 15.82
CA ILE A 55 44.13 6.24 15.68
C ILE A 55 43.60 4.91 15.15
N GLN A 56 44.29 4.25 14.22
CA GLN A 56 43.93 2.92 13.70
C GLN A 56 43.90 1.85 14.81
N GLN A 57 44.73 2.00 15.85
CA GLN A 57 44.71 1.09 17.00
C GLN A 57 43.51 1.34 17.92
N THR A 58 42.78 2.44 17.75
CA THR A 58 41.64 2.83 18.57
C THR A 58 40.30 2.46 17.92
N LYS A 59 39.25 2.28 18.73
CA LYS A 59 37.87 2.08 18.24
C LYS A 59 37.00 3.25 18.66
N LEU A 60 36.15 3.76 17.77
CA LEU A 60 35.22 4.84 18.10
C LEU A 60 34.27 4.38 19.23
N TYR A 61 34.15 5.18 20.28
CA TYR A 61 33.18 4.96 21.35
C TYR A 61 31.83 5.54 20.93
N ILE A 62 30.85 4.66 20.74
CA ILE A 62 29.44 5.03 20.53
C ILE A 62 28.73 4.83 21.87
N PRO A 63 28.29 5.90 22.55
CA PRO A 63 27.56 5.74 23.80
C PRO A 63 26.26 4.98 23.51
N PRO A 64 25.83 4.06 24.41
CA PRO A 64 24.56 3.38 24.25
C PRO A 64 23.44 4.42 24.15
N TYR A 65 22.62 4.33 23.11
CA TYR A 65 21.46 5.21 22.97
C TYR A 65 20.50 4.92 24.13
N LYS A 66 20.15 5.94 24.91
CA LYS A 66 19.10 5.84 25.91
C LYS A 66 17.77 5.74 25.17
N THR A 67 17.34 4.51 24.85
CA THR A 67 15.97 4.28 24.43
C THR A 67 15.08 4.62 25.62
N TYR A 68 14.36 5.73 25.56
CA TYR A 68 13.31 6.01 26.54
C TYR A 68 12.28 4.90 26.42
N ILE A 69 12.31 3.96 27.35
CA ILE A 69 11.30 2.91 27.47
C ILE A 69 10.08 3.56 28.11
N GLN A 70 9.34 4.36 27.34
CA GLN A 70 8.02 4.77 27.79
C GLN A 70 7.15 3.52 27.80
N PRO A 71 6.43 3.23 28.91
CA PRO A 71 5.49 2.12 28.93
C PRO A 71 4.48 2.35 27.80
N LYS A 72 4.27 1.31 26.98
CA LYS A 72 3.33 1.39 25.86
C LYS A 72 1.93 1.63 26.42
N THR A 73 1.29 2.71 25.99
CA THR A 73 -0.11 3.00 26.32
C THR A 73 -1.02 1.83 25.90
N SER A 74 -2.09 1.56 26.63
CA SER A 74 -3.05 0.51 26.30
C SER A 74 -3.64 0.68 24.88
N GLU A 75 -3.93 1.92 24.48
CA GLU A 75 -4.37 2.29 23.13
C GLU A 75 -3.36 1.90 22.05
N PHE A 76 -2.05 2.07 22.32
CA PHE A 76 -1.00 1.65 21.40
C PHE A 76 -0.95 0.13 21.25
N ILE A 77 -1.12 -0.60 22.36
CA ILE A 77 -1.15 -2.07 22.35
C ILE A 77 -2.34 -2.58 21.52
N LYS A 78 -3.54 -2.03 21.74
CA LYS A 78 -4.75 -2.35 20.94
C LYS A 78 -4.55 -2.06 19.46
N THR A 79 -3.95 -0.91 19.13
CA THR A 79 -3.66 -0.53 17.74
C THR A 79 -2.68 -1.51 17.09
N MET A 80 -1.63 -1.90 17.81
CA MET A 80 -0.66 -2.89 17.34
C MET A 80 -1.28 -4.29 17.15
N GLU A 81 -2.22 -4.67 17.99
CA GLU A 81 -2.99 -5.91 17.82
C GLU A 81 -3.86 -5.86 16.57
N LYS A 82 -4.57 -4.75 16.35
CA LYS A 82 -5.36 -4.52 15.13
C LYS A 82 -4.50 -4.62 13.87
N LEU A 83 -3.36 -3.93 13.83
CA LEU A 83 -2.45 -3.96 12.67
C LEU A 83 -1.90 -5.37 12.38
N ARG A 84 -1.66 -6.17 13.42
CA ARG A 84 -1.24 -7.57 13.25
C ARG A 84 -2.35 -8.44 12.69
N LEU A 85 -3.60 -8.20 13.10
CA LEU A 85 -4.76 -8.91 12.55
C LEU A 85 -4.93 -8.59 11.06
N GLU A 86 -4.84 -7.31 10.70
CA GLU A 86 -4.94 -6.84 9.32
C GLU A 86 -3.83 -7.42 8.43
N ALA A 87 -2.58 -7.43 8.92
CA ALA A 87 -1.47 -8.07 8.20
C ALA A 87 -1.69 -9.57 7.98
N LYS A 88 -2.22 -10.30 8.99
CA LYS A 88 -2.58 -11.72 8.87
C LYS A 88 -3.71 -11.94 7.87
N GLU A 89 -4.71 -11.06 7.86
CA GLU A 89 -5.81 -11.15 6.88
C GLU A 89 -5.30 -10.92 5.46
N GLN A 90 -4.44 -9.93 5.24
CA GLN A 90 -3.81 -9.66 3.95
C GLN A 90 -2.97 -10.86 3.47
N GLU A 91 -2.22 -11.49 4.39
CA GLU A 91 -1.49 -12.73 4.09
C GLU A 91 -2.43 -13.87 3.69
N TYR A 92 -3.54 -14.06 4.42
CA TYR A 92 -4.56 -15.07 4.08
C TYR A 92 -5.23 -14.81 2.73
N ARG A 93 -5.57 -13.55 2.43
CA ARG A 93 -6.13 -13.14 1.13
C ARG A 93 -5.18 -13.47 -0.02
N ARG A 94 -3.87 -13.23 0.16
CA ARG A 94 -2.83 -13.59 -0.82
C ARG A 94 -2.74 -15.10 -1.07
N LEU A 95 -3.02 -15.93 -0.06
CA LEU A 95 -3.05 -17.39 -0.20
C LEU A 95 -4.31 -17.91 -0.89
N ILE A 96 -5.46 -17.24 -0.69
CA ILE A 96 -6.72 -17.60 -1.37
C ILE A 96 -6.69 -17.14 -2.84
N ASN A 97 -6.19 -15.94 -3.10
CA ASN A 97 -6.11 -15.32 -4.42
C ASN A 97 -4.64 -15.16 -4.81
N PRO A 98 -4.00 -16.18 -5.41
CA PRO A 98 -2.63 -16.05 -5.88
C PRO A 98 -2.58 -14.99 -7.00
N THR A 99 -2.20 -13.76 -6.65
CA THR A 99 -1.84 -12.73 -7.62
C THR A 99 -0.51 -13.09 -8.28
N PRO A 100 -0.26 -12.66 -9.54
CA PRO A 100 1.00 -12.94 -10.22
C PRO A 100 2.19 -12.48 -9.35
N GLN A 101 3.30 -13.23 -9.42
CA GLN A 101 4.44 -13.29 -8.48
C GLN A 101 5.12 -11.95 -8.09
N TYR A 102 4.69 -10.82 -8.65
CA TYR A 102 5.20 -9.49 -8.39
C TYR A 102 4.03 -8.54 -8.09
N SER A 103 3.77 -8.28 -6.80
CA SER A 103 2.88 -7.21 -6.36
C SER A 103 3.73 -5.99 -6.01
N THR A 104 3.57 -4.88 -6.73
CA THR A 104 4.23 -3.62 -6.37
C THR A 104 3.46 -2.94 -5.21
N LEU A 105 4.08 -1.98 -4.49
CA LEU A 105 3.37 -1.17 -3.49
C LEU A 105 2.12 -0.46 -4.08
N TYR A 106 2.06 -0.32 -5.41
CA TYR A 106 0.91 0.22 -6.13
C TYR A 106 -0.21 -0.81 -6.34
N ASP A 107 0.09 -2.10 -6.47
CA ASP A 107 -0.94 -3.16 -6.57
C ASP A 107 -1.73 -3.30 -5.26
N LYS A 108 -1.05 -3.23 -4.12
CA LYS A 108 -1.70 -3.39 -2.81
C LYS A 108 -2.71 -2.30 -2.50
N LYS A 109 -2.51 -1.08 -3.03
CA LYS A 109 -3.46 0.03 -2.86
C LYS A 109 -4.71 -0.12 -3.75
N LEU A 110 -4.63 -0.98 -4.77
CA LEU A 110 -5.73 -1.27 -5.68
C LEU A 110 -6.70 -2.33 -5.13
N GLU A 111 -6.22 -3.22 -4.25
CA GLU A 111 -6.98 -4.33 -3.66
C GLU A 111 -7.60 -4.01 -2.28
N ASP A 112 -7.03 -3.08 -1.50
CA ASP A 112 -7.59 -2.68 -0.18
C ASP A 112 -8.84 -1.77 -0.26
N TYR A 113 -9.35 -1.52 -1.47
CA TYR A 113 -10.63 -0.85 -1.73
C TYR A 113 -11.73 -1.86 -2.09
N ASP A 114 -11.81 -2.99 -1.38
CA ASP A 114 -12.92 -3.99 -1.45
C ASP A 114 -14.31 -3.45 -1.01
N LEU A 115 -14.51 -2.12 -1.09
CA LEU A 115 -15.81 -1.42 -1.02
C LEU A 115 -16.00 -0.37 -2.14
N ALA A 116 -15.02 -0.14 -3.03
CA ALA A 116 -15.16 0.76 -4.17
C ALA A 116 -14.56 0.12 -5.44
N PRO A 117 -15.33 0.04 -6.55
CA PRO A 117 -14.84 -0.56 -7.78
C PRO A 117 -13.55 0.14 -8.23
N THR A 118 -12.50 -0.66 -8.46
CA THR A 118 -11.21 -0.22 -9.03
C THR A 118 -11.47 0.75 -10.20
N PRO A 119 -10.74 1.86 -10.40
CA PRO A 119 -10.99 2.76 -11.53
C PRO A 119 -10.97 2.05 -12.90
N GLN A 120 -10.30 0.90 -12.99
CA GLN A 120 -10.33 0.01 -14.16
C GLN A 120 -11.61 -0.83 -14.25
N GLN A 121 -12.17 -1.30 -13.14
CA GLN A 121 -13.48 -1.98 -13.11
C GLN A 121 -14.61 -0.98 -13.35
N ALA A 122 -14.58 0.18 -12.68
CA ALA A 122 -15.52 1.27 -12.92
C ALA A 122 -15.47 1.75 -14.38
N SER A 123 -14.29 1.91 -14.98
CA SER A 123 -14.20 2.26 -16.41
C SER A 123 -14.62 1.14 -17.35
N LYS A 124 -14.46 -0.15 -17.00
CA LYS A 124 -15.02 -1.28 -17.78
C LYS A 124 -16.53 -1.33 -17.71
N GLU A 125 -17.11 -1.16 -16.52
CA GLU A 125 -18.56 -1.07 -16.33
C GLU A 125 -19.14 0.15 -17.05
N LEU A 126 -18.51 1.32 -16.93
CA LEU A 126 -18.88 2.53 -17.66
C LEU A 126 -18.78 2.34 -19.17
N LYS A 127 -17.75 1.66 -19.69
CA LYS A 127 -17.64 1.35 -21.13
C LYS A 127 -18.80 0.47 -21.61
N ASN A 128 -19.15 -0.56 -20.84
CA ASN A 128 -20.27 -1.43 -21.16
C ASN A 128 -21.61 -0.67 -21.06
N GLN A 129 -21.77 0.23 -20.09
CA GLN A 129 -22.96 1.07 -19.98
C GLN A 129 -23.04 2.14 -21.08
N LEU A 130 -21.90 2.72 -21.47
CA LEU A 130 -21.82 3.73 -22.52
C LEU A 130 -22.15 3.12 -23.89
N THR A 131 -21.67 1.90 -24.18
CA THR A 131 -22.01 1.24 -25.45
C THR A 131 -23.52 0.97 -25.56
N THR A 132 -24.18 0.60 -24.46
CA THR A 132 -25.63 0.44 -24.44
C THR A 132 -26.37 1.74 -24.67
N ILE A 133 -25.91 2.85 -24.07
CA ILE A 133 -26.51 4.18 -24.27
C ILE A 133 -26.37 4.62 -25.74
N ILE A 134 -25.20 4.40 -26.35
CA ILE A 134 -24.98 4.73 -27.75
C ILE A 134 -25.87 3.88 -28.67
N ASN A 135 -26.03 2.59 -28.37
CA ASN A 135 -26.92 1.71 -29.14
C ASN A 135 -28.39 2.17 -29.11
N VAL A 136 -28.87 2.60 -27.93
CA VAL A 136 -30.20 3.22 -27.69
C VAL A 136 -30.38 4.50 -28.52
N PHE A 137 -29.35 5.35 -28.60
CA PHE A 137 -29.45 6.55 -29.44
C PHE A 137 -29.54 6.23 -30.94
N ILE A 138 -28.78 5.23 -31.40
CA ILE A 138 -28.79 4.80 -32.80
C ILE A 138 -30.15 4.20 -33.17
N SER A 139 -30.74 3.36 -32.32
CA SER A 139 -32.07 2.78 -32.56
C SER A 139 -33.16 3.84 -32.59
N VAL A 140 -33.25 4.71 -31.58
CA VAL A 140 -34.27 5.78 -31.52
C VAL A 140 -34.14 6.73 -32.73
N GLY A 141 -32.90 7.11 -33.08
CA GLY A 141 -32.61 7.93 -34.26
C GLY A 141 -33.02 7.25 -35.56
N SER A 142 -32.71 5.96 -35.71
CA SER A 142 -33.06 5.19 -36.91
C SER A 142 -34.57 5.07 -37.11
N VAL A 143 -35.33 4.82 -36.05
CA VAL A 143 -36.80 4.71 -36.11
C VAL A 143 -37.42 6.07 -36.42
N SER A 144 -36.95 7.12 -35.76
CA SER A 144 -37.44 8.49 -36.00
C SER A 144 -37.19 8.92 -37.45
N TYR A 145 -36.02 8.60 -38.00
CA TYR A 145 -35.68 8.89 -39.40
C TYR A 145 -36.48 8.01 -40.38
N ALA A 146 -36.65 6.72 -40.09
CA ALA A 146 -37.44 5.81 -40.91
C ALA A 146 -38.90 6.28 -41.01
N ILE A 147 -39.49 6.73 -39.91
CA ILE A 147 -40.86 7.27 -39.89
C ILE A 147 -40.93 8.58 -40.63
N TRP A 148 -39.95 9.46 -40.47
CA TRP A 148 -39.90 10.71 -41.22
C TRP A 148 -39.88 10.47 -42.74
N TYR A 149 -39.02 9.55 -43.20
CA TYR A 149 -38.89 9.16 -44.61
C TYR A 149 -40.14 8.42 -45.13
N TRP A 150 -40.71 7.52 -44.31
CA TRP A 150 -41.89 6.76 -44.68
C TRP A 150 -43.13 7.64 -44.80
N THR A 151 -43.29 8.59 -43.88
CA THR A 151 -44.42 9.53 -43.90
C THR A 151 -44.37 10.47 -45.09
N GLU A 152 -43.16 10.85 -45.54
CA GLU A 152 -42.95 11.60 -46.79
C GLU A 152 -43.36 10.79 -48.02
N THR A 153 -42.86 9.56 -48.09
CA THR A 153 -42.98 8.73 -49.29
C THR A 153 -44.39 8.17 -49.47
N SER A 154 -45.05 7.75 -48.39
CA SER A 154 -46.28 6.93 -48.48
C SER A 154 -47.57 7.71 -48.26
N TRP A 155 -47.60 8.73 -47.39
CA TRP A 155 -48.86 9.35 -46.97
C TRP A 155 -49.03 10.83 -47.36
N GLY A 156 -47.98 11.49 -47.88
CA GLY A 156 -48.09 12.89 -48.33
C GLY A 156 -48.59 13.86 -47.25
N LEU A 157 -48.31 13.57 -45.97
CA LEU A 157 -48.82 14.36 -44.85
C LEU A 157 -48.16 15.75 -44.75
N PRO A 158 -48.88 16.75 -44.23
CA PRO A 158 -48.30 18.05 -43.94
C PRO A 158 -47.11 17.92 -42.98
N VAL A 159 -46.14 18.84 -43.11
CA VAL A 159 -44.89 18.86 -42.32
C VAL A 159 -45.17 18.79 -40.80
N SER A 160 -46.26 19.39 -40.33
CA SER A 160 -46.67 19.38 -38.93
C SER A 160 -46.98 17.97 -38.41
N TYR A 161 -47.76 17.18 -39.15
CA TYR A 161 -48.10 15.81 -38.75
C TYR A 161 -46.90 14.87 -38.89
N ARG A 162 -46.03 15.08 -39.88
CA ARG A 162 -44.78 14.32 -40.04
C ARG A 162 -43.89 14.43 -38.81
N ALA A 163 -43.71 15.65 -38.31
CA ALA A 163 -42.89 15.92 -37.12
C ALA A 163 -43.53 15.36 -35.85
N LEU A 164 -44.85 15.50 -35.69
CA LEU A 164 -45.56 14.94 -34.54
C LEU A 164 -45.44 13.42 -34.51
N LEU A 165 -45.60 12.76 -35.66
CA LEU A 165 -45.53 11.30 -35.76
C LEU A 165 -44.11 10.78 -35.48
N SER A 166 -43.08 11.41 -36.07
CA SER A 166 -41.68 10.99 -35.84
C SER A 166 -41.26 11.16 -34.38
N VAL A 167 -41.64 12.26 -33.74
CA VAL A 167 -41.37 12.50 -32.31
C VAL A 167 -42.14 11.54 -31.42
N PHE A 168 -43.42 11.28 -31.72
CA PHE A 168 -44.26 10.37 -30.94
C PHE A 168 -43.70 8.95 -30.92
N PHE A 169 -43.36 8.40 -32.09
CA PHE A 169 -42.78 7.06 -32.16
C PHE A 169 -41.34 7.01 -31.64
N GLY A 170 -40.53 8.05 -31.86
CA GLY A 170 -39.21 8.14 -31.23
C GLY A 170 -39.29 8.09 -29.71
N LEU A 171 -40.26 8.79 -29.11
CA LEU A 171 -40.52 8.76 -27.67
C LEU A 171 -41.02 7.39 -27.20
N LEU A 172 -41.92 6.74 -27.95
CA LEU A 172 -42.42 5.41 -27.63
C LEU A 172 -41.27 4.38 -27.59
N VAL A 173 -40.37 4.42 -28.59
CA VAL A 173 -39.19 3.54 -28.62
C VAL A 173 -38.24 3.83 -27.45
N LEU A 174 -37.99 5.10 -27.14
CA LEU A 174 -37.18 5.48 -25.97
C LEU A 174 -37.77 4.90 -24.68
N VAL A 175 -39.07 5.02 -24.46
CA VAL A 175 -39.75 4.45 -23.28
C VAL A 175 -39.59 2.94 -23.25
N ALA A 176 -39.77 2.25 -24.38
CA ALA A 176 -39.59 0.81 -24.47
C ALA A 176 -38.15 0.39 -24.10
N GLU A 177 -37.14 1.11 -24.59
CA GLU A 177 -35.73 0.82 -24.29
C GLU A 177 -35.38 1.06 -22.82
N VAL A 178 -35.91 2.12 -22.20
CA VAL A 178 -35.72 2.38 -20.76
C VAL A 178 -36.35 1.28 -19.91
N VAL A 179 -37.54 0.79 -20.29
CA VAL A 179 -38.19 -0.33 -19.58
C VAL A 179 -37.37 -1.62 -19.71
N VAL A 180 -36.84 -1.92 -20.90
CA VAL A 180 -35.95 -3.08 -21.11
C VAL A 180 -34.68 -2.95 -20.29
N TYR A 181 -34.06 -1.76 -20.25
CA TYR A 181 -32.88 -1.50 -19.44
C TYR A 181 -33.16 -1.63 -17.94
N MET A 182 -34.30 -1.12 -17.46
CA MET A 182 -34.72 -1.30 -16.07
C MET A 182 -34.93 -2.79 -15.73
N GLY A 183 -35.52 -3.56 -16.66
CA GLY A 183 -35.65 -5.02 -16.51
C GLY A 183 -34.30 -5.73 -16.45
N TYR A 184 -33.30 -5.28 -17.23
CA TYR A 184 -31.95 -5.81 -17.19
C TYR A 184 -31.25 -5.53 -15.84
N ILE A 185 -31.37 -4.30 -15.32
CA ILE A 185 -30.82 -3.91 -14.01
C ILE A 185 -31.43 -4.76 -12.90
N ASN A 186 -32.76 -4.88 -12.85
CA ASN A 186 -33.45 -5.68 -11.84
C ASN A 186 -33.00 -7.16 -11.88
N LYS A 187 -32.81 -7.72 -13.08
CA LYS A 187 -32.34 -9.10 -13.24
C LYS A 187 -30.90 -9.29 -12.76
N ILE A 188 -30.03 -8.30 -12.97
CA ILE A 188 -28.65 -8.31 -12.44
C ILE A 188 -28.67 -8.19 -10.92
N GLU A 189 -29.48 -7.29 -10.37
CA GLU A 189 -29.62 -7.11 -8.93
C GLU A 189 -30.15 -8.39 -8.26
N ASP A 190 -31.17 -9.04 -8.84
CA ASP A 190 -31.67 -10.34 -8.39
C ASP A 190 -30.59 -11.44 -8.42
N ALA A 191 -29.75 -11.45 -9.46
CA ALA A 191 -28.65 -12.42 -9.56
C ALA A 191 -27.58 -12.15 -8.49
N ARG A 192 -27.20 -10.89 -8.29
CA ARG A 192 -26.26 -10.46 -7.24
C ARG A 192 -26.79 -10.78 -5.85
N ASP A 193 -28.07 -10.57 -5.60
CA ASP A 193 -28.71 -10.88 -4.32
C ASP A 193 -28.79 -12.39 -4.07
N LYS A 194 -29.05 -13.20 -5.10
CA LYS A 194 -28.99 -14.65 -5.02
C LYS A 194 -27.58 -15.15 -4.73
N GLU A 195 -26.55 -14.55 -5.33
CA GLU A 195 -25.15 -14.87 -5.02
C GLU A 195 -24.77 -14.46 -3.60
N ARG A 196 -25.13 -13.26 -3.15
CA ARG A 196 -24.89 -12.79 -1.78
C ARG A 196 -25.57 -13.64 -0.72
N LYS A 197 -26.75 -14.21 -1.03
CA LYS A 197 -27.47 -15.13 -0.14
C LYS A 197 -26.83 -16.51 -0.01
N LYS A 198 -25.93 -16.91 -0.92
CA LYS A 198 -25.18 -18.18 -0.80
C LYS A 198 -24.13 -18.04 0.30
N LYS A 199 -24.53 -18.30 1.55
CA LYS A 199 -23.61 -18.38 2.68
C LYS A 199 -22.70 -19.60 2.50
N GLU A 200 -21.43 -19.38 2.23
CA GLU A 200 -20.44 -20.46 2.18
C GLU A 200 -20.37 -21.15 3.55
N VAL A 201 -20.89 -22.38 3.63
CA VAL A 201 -20.75 -23.22 4.81
C VAL A 201 -19.37 -23.88 4.75
N LYS A 202 -18.36 -23.22 5.32
CA LYS A 202 -17.02 -23.79 5.45
C LYS A 202 -17.04 -24.88 6.52
N LYS A 203 -17.07 -26.15 6.10
CA LYS A 203 -16.91 -27.31 7.00
C LYS A 203 -15.42 -27.48 7.33
N VAL A 204 -15.06 -27.33 8.60
CA VAL A 204 -13.71 -27.68 9.07
C VAL A 204 -13.57 -29.20 8.99
N VAL A 205 -12.78 -29.69 8.01
CA VAL A 205 -12.60 -31.14 7.78
C VAL A 205 -11.67 -31.77 8.83
N ARG A 206 -10.75 -31.00 9.41
CA ARG A 206 -9.78 -31.52 10.39
C ARG A 206 -9.24 -30.40 11.27
N SER A 207 -9.34 -30.55 12.59
CA SER A 207 -8.59 -29.76 13.57
C SER A 207 -7.51 -30.67 14.17
N ILE A 208 -6.27 -30.18 14.22
CA ILE A 208 -5.15 -30.87 14.86
C ILE A 208 -4.74 -30.02 16.06
N ASN A 209 -5.02 -30.50 17.27
CA ASN A 209 -4.53 -29.89 18.50
C ASN A 209 -3.14 -30.47 18.81
N LEU A 210 -2.08 -29.69 18.58
CA LEU A 210 -0.74 -30.02 19.05
C LEU A 210 -0.56 -29.39 20.44
N LYS A 211 -0.66 -30.19 21.50
CA LYS A 211 -0.06 -29.83 22.79
C LYS A 211 1.46 -29.98 22.63
N LEU A 212 2.20 -28.89 22.81
CA LEU A 212 3.65 -28.97 23.04
C LEU A 212 3.84 -29.32 24.52
N ASP A 213 4.48 -30.47 24.78
CA ASP A 213 5.22 -30.72 26.03
C ASP A 213 6.57 -29.97 26.00
#